data_AF-A0A8T6CJI3-F1
#
_entry.id   AF-A0A8T6CJI3-F1
#
_cell.length_a   1.000
_cell.length_b   1.000
_cell.length_c   1.000
_cell.angle_alpha   90.00
_cell.angle_beta   90.00
_cell.angle_gamma   90.00
#
_symmetry.space_group_name_H-M   'P 1'
#
loop_
_entity.id
_entity.type
_entity.pdbx_description
1 polymer ?
#
loop_
_entity_poly.entity_id
_entity_poly.type
_entity_poly.pdbx_seq_one_letter_code
_entity_poly.pdbx_strand_id
1 'polypeptide(L)' 'MGKYLFEADYTQGGTTGLLKEGGTQRRAALAEAIESVGGTLESFYYAFGKNDLYIDTYLP' A
#
# COMPACT_ATOMS: atom_id res chain seq x y z
N MET A 1 6.33 -12.16 -14.28
CA MET A 1 5.54 -11.59 -13.18
C MET A 1 5.51 -12.49 -11.98
N GLY A 2 6.36 -12.17 -11.00
CA GLY A 2 6.33 -12.77 -9.67
C GLY A 2 5.26 -12.12 -8.81
N LYS A 3 4.68 -12.88 -7.88
CA LYS A 3 3.81 -12.34 -6.83
C LYS A 3 4.66 -11.94 -5.63
N TYR A 4 4.45 -10.73 -5.13
CA TYR A 4 5.18 -10.16 -4.00
C TYR A 4 4.20 -9.66 -2.94
N LEU A 5 4.56 -9.89 -1.68
CA LEU A 5 3.92 -9.29 -0.51
C LEU A 5 4.82 -8.18 0.03
N PHE A 6 4.28 -6.98 0.15
CA PHE A 6 4.91 -5.88 0.88
C PHE A 6 4.23 -5.70 2.23
N GLU A 7 5.05 -5.68 3.28
CA GLU A 7 4.66 -5.30 4.64
C GLU A 7 5.21 -3.89 4.90
N ALA A 8 4.36 -2.97 5.33
CA ALA A 8 4.76 -1.58 5.52
C ALA A 8 4.14 -0.95 6.77
N ASP A 9 4.87 0.01 7.32
CA ASP A 9 4.50 0.80 8.49
C ASP A 9 4.51 2.28 8.15
N TYR A 10 3.57 3.02 8.72
CA TYR A 10 3.59 4.47 8.63
C TYR A 10 4.54 5.06 9.65
N THR A 11 5.22 6.14 9.25
CA THR A 11 5.82 7.06 10.20
C THR A 11 4.72 7.77 10.99
N GLN A 12 5.06 8.34 12.15
CA GLN A 12 4.09 9.09 12.98
C GLN A 12 3.35 10.19 12.18
N GLY A 13 4.06 10.90 11.30
CA GLY A 13 3.46 11.89 10.41
C GLY A 13 2.56 11.24 9.35
N GLY A 14 2.97 10.08 8.82
CA GLY A 14 2.16 9.27 7.91
C GLY A 14 0.84 8.82 8.52
N THR A 15 0.85 8.31 9.76
CA THR A 15 -0.36 7.91 10.50
C THR A 15 -1.27 9.11 10.75
N THR A 16 -0.70 10.26 11.14
CA THR A 16 -1.48 11.49 11.35
C THR A 16 -2.18 11.94 10.07
N GLY A 17 -1.48 11.91 8.94
CA GLY A 17 -2.06 12.22 7.63
C GLY A 17 -3.15 11.21 7.24
N LEU A 18 -2.91 9.92 7.44
CA LEU A 18 -3.91 8.86 7.18
C LEU A 18 -5.21 9.11 7.96
N LEU A 19 -5.12 9.45 9.24
CA LEU A 19 -6.29 9.72 10.09
C LEU A 19 -7.07 10.96 9.61
N LYS A 20 -6.38 11.95 9.05
CA LYS A 20 -6.99 13.21 8.59
C LYS A 20 -7.64 13.09 7.21
N GLU A 21 -6.96 12.42 6.28
CA GLU A 21 -7.31 12.41 4.84
C GLU A 21 -8.00 11.10 4.42
N GLY A 22 -7.93 10.07 5.25
CA GLY A 22 -8.41 8.73 4.93
C GLY A 22 -7.45 7.94 4.03
N GLY A 23 -7.77 6.66 3.85
CA GLY A 23 -6.89 5.71 3.16
C GLY A 23 -7.06 5.60 1.64
N THR A 24 -8.13 6.16 1.07
CA THR A 24 -8.49 5.95 -0.34
C THR A 24 -7.45 6.52 -1.29
N GLN A 25 -6.99 7.76 -1.04
CA GLN A 25 -5.99 8.41 -1.90
C GLN A 25 -4.63 7.68 -1.84
N ARG A 26 -4.27 7.14 -0.67
CA ARG A 26 -3.01 6.39 -0.51
C ARG A 26 -3.01 5.08 -1.28
N ARG A 27 -4.13 4.35 -1.26
CA ARG A 27 -4.31 3.15 -2.10
C ARG A 27 -4.22 3.50 -3.58
N ALA A 28 -4.87 4.59 -4.01
CA ALA A 28 -4.85 5.03 -5.40
C ALA A 28 -3.43 5.38 -5.87
N ALA A 29 -2.69 6.17 -5.08
CA ALA A 29 -1.30 6.51 -5.38
C ALA A 29 -0.40 5.28 -5.47
N LEU A 30 -0.60 4.28 -4.60
CA LEU A 30 0.17 3.03 -4.69
C LEU A 30 -0.19 2.20 -5.92
N ALA A 31 -1.47 2.13 -6.29
CA ALA A 31 -1.91 1.45 -7.51
C ALA A 31 -1.25 2.08 -8.75
N GLU A 32 -1.28 3.41 -8.87
CA GLU A 32 -0.61 4.15 -9.96
C GLU A 32 0.89 3.89 -9.98
N ALA A 33 1.55 3.86 -8.82
CA ALA A 33 2.98 3.59 -8.74
C ALA A 33 3.32 2.16 -9.22
N ILE A 34 2.54 1.16 -8.82
CA ILE A 34 2.71 -0.24 -9.25
C ILE A 34 2.45 -0.37 -10.76
N GLU A 35 1.41 0.27 -11.28
CA GLU A 35 1.09 0.26 -12.71
C GLU A 35 2.16 0.95 -13.54
N SER A 36 2.78 2.02 -13.02
CA SER A 36 3.85 2.77 -13.71
C SER A 36 5.08 1.92 -14.04
N VAL A 37 5.29 0.83 -13.30
CA VAL A 37 6.39 -0.13 -13.51
C VAL A 37 5.92 -1.41 -14.21
N GLY A 38 4.71 -1.42 -14.79
CA GLY A 38 4.14 -2.59 -15.48
C GLY A 38 3.61 -3.67 -14.53
N GLY A 39 3.41 -3.33 -13.26
CA GLY A 39 2.84 -4.22 -12.26
C GLY A 39 1.32 -4.19 -12.18
N THR A 40 0.77 -4.96 -11.25
CA THR A 40 -0.66 -4.95 -10.92
C THR A 40 -0.83 -5.04 -9.41
N LEU A 41 -1.61 -4.13 -8.83
CA LEU A 41 -2.01 -4.19 -7.44
C LEU A 41 -3.15 -5.21 -7.29
N GLU A 42 -2.90 -6.31 -6.57
CA GLU A 42 -3.90 -7.36 -6.36
C GLU A 42 -4.73 -7.08 -5.11
N SER A 43 -4.08 -6.72 -4.00
CA SER A 43 -4.75 -6.45 -2.73
C SER A 43 -4.02 -5.40 -1.91
N PHE A 44 -4.79 -4.63 -1.14
CA PHE A 44 -4.29 -3.58 -0.24
C PHE A 44 -5.12 -3.66 1.05
N TYR A 45 -4.48 -4.00 2.16
CA TYR A 45 -5.12 -4.11 3.46
C TYR A 45 -4.48 -3.15 4.46
N TYR A 46 -5.33 -2.36 5.12
CA TYR A 46 -4.97 -1.73 6.38
C TYR A 46 -5.08 -2.77 7.49
N ALA A 47 -4.06 -2.87 8.32
CA ALA A 47 -3.99 -3.84 9.40
C ALA A 47 -3.76 -3.16 10.74
N PHE A 48 -4.15 -3.87 11.78
CA PHE A 48 -3.78 -3.55 13.16
C PHE A 48 -2.75 -4.56 13.63
N GLY A 49 -1.80 -4.13 14.45
CA GLY A 49 -0.80 -5.00 15.06
C GLY A 49 0.61 -4.61 14.66
N LYS A 50 1.39 -5.58 14.18
CA LYS A 50 2.82 -5.40 13.91
C LYS A 50 3.08 -4.47 12.72
N ASN A 51 2.27 -4.59 11.67
CA ASN A 51 2.40 -3.82 10.45
C ASN A 51 1.10 -3.08 10.14
N ASP A 52 1.21 -1.84 9.66
CA ASP A 52 0.05 -1.02 9.29
C ASP A 52 -0.59 -1.44 7.95
N LEU A 53 0.21 -2.04 7.06
CA LEU A 53 -0.21 -2.39 5.69
C LEU A 53 0.31 -3.75 5.24
N TYR A 54 -0.54 -4.47 4.50
CA TYR A 54 -0.17 -5.62 3.68
C TYR A 54 -0.63 -5.38 2.25
N ILE A 55 0.28 -5.55 1.30
CA ILE A 55 0.04 -5.26 -0.12
C ILE A 55 0.50 -6.44 -0.97
N ASP A 56 -0.43 -7.06 -1.69
CA ASP A 56 -0.11 -8.09 -2.68
C ASP A 56 -0.05 -7.46 -4.07
N THR A 57 1.00 -7.77 -4.83
CA THR A 57 1.19 -7.27 -6.19
C THR A 57 1.89 -8.26 -7.10
N TYR A 58 1.58 -8.17 -8.39
CA TYR A 58 2.38 -8.78 -9.45
C TYR A 58 3.32 -7.74 -10.03
N LEU A 59 4.62 -8.01 -10.03
CA LEU A 59 5.63 -7.15 -10.67
C LEU A 59 6.36 -7.93 -11.77
N PRO A 60 6.75 -7.28 -12.89
CA PRO A 60 7.52 -7.88 -13.99
C PRO A 60 8.61 -8.85 -13.54
#